data_AF-A0A8J1TE88-F1
#
_entry.id   AF-A0A8J1TE88-F1
#
_cell.length_a   1.000
_cell.length_b   1.000
_cell.length_c   1.000
_cell.angle_alpha   90.00
_cell.angle_beta   90.00
_cell.angle_gamma   90.00
#
_symmetry.space_group_name_H-M   'P 1'
#
loop_
_entity.id
_entity.type
_entity.pdbx_description
1 polymer ?
#
loop_
_entity_poly.entity_id
_entity_poly.type
_entity_poly.pdbx_seq_one_letter_code
_entity_poly.pdbx_strand_id
1 'polypeptide(L)'
;SAALQYLARIEGVPDHWYPRSVKFVGPAFIDTPFTEYQVNEAREGFEALLDKLEEIWLKESPSLAGNDITIADLQCITELTQVGSIGYDMVNGRPKLEAWMQRVEDTLKPSFDDICKVPLTFFENAFKKYKEAK
;
A
#
# COMPACT_ATOMS: atom_id res chain seq x y z
N SER A 1 -3.93 0.73 6.63
CA SER A 1 -3.22 1.92 6.13
C SER A 1 -2.19 2.47 7.11
N ALA A 2 -0.96 2.64 6.63
CA ALA A 2 0.14 3.31 7.34
C ALA A 2 -0.11 4.83 7.52
N ALA A 3 -0.85 5.45 6.59
CA ALA A 3 -1.25 6.84 6.70
C ALA A 3 -2.13 7.10 7.93
N LEU A 4 -3.11 6.22 8.20
CA LEU A 4 -3.95 6.30 9.41
C LEU A 4 -3.15 6.08 10.70
N GLN A 5 -2.14 5.20 10.68
CA GLN A 5 -1.22 5.02 11.81
C GLN A 5 -0.40 6.27 12.09
N TYR A 6 0.08 6.94 11.04
CA TYR A 6 0.84 8.18 11.16
C TYR A 6 -0.03 9.32 11.70
N LEU A 7 -1.21 9.53 11.11
CA LEU A 7 -2.18 10.54 11.58
C LEU A 7 -2.56 10.32 13.04
N ALA A 8 -2.79 9.07 13.44
CA ALA A 8 -3.09 8.74 14.83
C ALA A 8 -1.93 9.11 15.80
N ARG A 9 -0.68 8.97 15.36
CA ARG A 9 0.49 9.34 16.17
C ARG A 9 0.68 10.85 16.29
N ILE A 10 0.51 11.60 15.20
CA ILE A 10 0.75 13.05 15.21
C ILE A 10 -0.37 13.81 15.92
N GLU A 11 -1.62 13.39 15.74
CA GLU A 11 -2.80 14.06 16.32
C GLU A 11 -3.08 13.60 17.75
N GLY A 12 -2.32 12.63 18.29
CA GLY A 12 -2.49 12.13 19.65
C GLY A 12 -3.88 11.55 19.90
N VAL A 13 -4.49 10.93 18.88
CA VAL A 13 -5.85 10.37 19.01
C VAL A 13 -5.90 9.29 20.10
N PRO A 14 -7.04 9.11 20.78
CA PRO A 14 -7.15 8.12 21.85
C PRO A 14 -6.78 6.70 21.38
N ASP A 15 -6.13 5.92 22.25
CA ASP A 15 -5.59 4.59 21.93
C ASP A 15 -6.61 3.60 21.34
N HIS A 16 -7.89 3.75 21.62
CA HIS A 16 -8.92 2.86 21.07
C HIS A 16 -9.16 3.06 19.57
N TRP A 17 -8.76 4.22 19.00
CA TRP A 17 -8.85 4.48 17.55
C TRP A 17 -7.74 3.79 16.77
N TYR A 18 -6.54 3.76 17.34
CA TYR A 18 -5.39 3.08 16.76
C TYR A 18 -4.44 2.64 17.87
N PRO A 19 -4.58 1.41 18.38
CA PRO A 19 -3.80 0.95 19.53
C PRO A 19 -2.31 1.05 19.24
N ARG A 20 -1.59 1.88 19.99
CA ARG A 20 -0.11 2.00 19.89
C ARG A 20 0.59 0.66 20.17
N SER A 21 -0.12 -0.24 20.86
CA SER A 21 0.34 -1.56 21.28
C SER A 21 -0.15 -2.70 20.39
N VAL A 22 -0.49 -2.47 19.11
CA VAL A 22 -0.61 -3.62 18.19
C VAL A 22 0.75 -4.31 18.21
N LYS A 23 0.88 -5.36 19.04
CA LYS A 23 1.91 -6.38 18.89
C LYS A 23 1.66 -6.88 17.49
N PHE A 24 2.50 -6.43 16.57
CA PHE A 24 2.40 -6.69 15.16
C PHE A 24 1.99 -8.15 14.97
N VAL A 25 0.75 -8.41 14.54
CA VAL A 25 0.23 -9.76 14.27
C VAL A 25 0.83 -10.18 12.94
N GLY A 26 2.16 -10.25 12.88
CA GLY A 26 2.92 -10.57 11.68
C GLY A 26 3.16 -12.06 11.53
N PRO A 27 3.56 -12.79 12.58
CA PRO A 27 3.89 -14.21 12.41
C PRO A 27 2.69 -15.04 11.95
N ALA A 28 1.52 -14.85 12.59
CA ALA A 28 0.34 -15.68 12.31
C ALA A 28 -0.18 -15.55 10.86
N PHE A 29 -0.06 -14.37 10.25
CA PHE A 29 -0.48 -14.14 8.86
C PHE A 29 0.56 -14.60 7.83
N ILE A 30 1.86 -14.59 8.17
CA ILE A 30 2.95 -15.00 7.28
C ILE A 30 3.09 -16.53 7.26
N ASP A 31 2.89 -17.19 8.40
CA ASP A 31 3.12 -18.63 8.55
C ASP A 31 1.95 -19.49 8.05
N THR A 32 0.84 -18.88 7.61
CA THR A 32 -0.30 -19.60 7.04
C THR A 32 -0.10 -19.77 5.53
N PRO A 33 0.10 -20.99 5.01
CA PRO A 33 0.27 -21.19 3.59
C PRO A 33 -1.05 -20.93 2.84
N PHE A 34 -1.00 -20.07 1.84
CA PHE A 34 -2.10 -19.90 0.89
C PHE A 34 -2.04 -21.00 -0.18
N THR A 35 -3.21 -21.50 -0.59
CA THR A 35 -3.31 -22.40 -1.74
C THR A 35 -3.01 -21.64 -3.03
N GLU A 36 -2.56 -22.35 -4.07
CA GLU A 36 -2.31 -21.75 -5.39
C GLU A 36 -3.57 -21.06 -5.95
N TYR A 37 -4.74 -21.64 -5.72
CA TYR A 37 -6.03 -21.05 -6.07
C TYR A 37 -6.24 -19.69 -5.39
N GLN A 38 -6.02 -19.59 -4.08
CA GLN A 38 -6.18 -18.33 -3.34
C GLN A 38 -5.21 -17.24 -3.84
N VAL A 39 -3.97 -17.62 -4.16
CA VAL A 39 -2.99 -16.68 -4.71
C VAL A 39 -3.39 -16.22 -6.11
N ASN A 40 -3.91 -17.13 -6.95
CA ASN A 40 -4.38 -16.81 -8.29
C ASN A 40 -5.60 -15.87 -8.26
N GLU A 41 -6.60 -16.19 -7.45
CA GLU A 41 -7.80 -15.37 -7.27
C GLU A 41 -7.45 -13.97 -6.74
N ALA A 42 -6.57 -13.89 -5.74
CA ALA A 42 -6.12 -12.60 -5.20
C ALA A 42 -5.37 -11.78 -6.25
N ARG A 43 -4.54 -12.42 -7.08
CA ARG A 43 -3.81 -11.74 -8.17
C ARG A 43 -4.74 -11.22 -9.24
N GLU A 44 -5.68 -12.02 -9.72
CA GLU A 44 -6.66 -11.60 -10.73
C GLU A 44 -7.52 -10.45 -10.22
N GLY A 45 -7.97 -10.52 -8.97
CA GLY A 45 -8.69 -9.43 -8.33
C GLY A 45 -7.86 -8.15 -8.21
N PHE A 46 -6.56 -8.29 -7.93
CA PHE A 46 -5.64 -7.15 -7.84
C PHE A 46 -5.36 -6.52 -9.20
N GLU A 47 -5.08 -7.31 -10.24
CA GLU A 47 -4.93 -6.80 -11.62
C GLU A 47 -6.19 -6.03 -12.06
N ALA A 48 -7.38 -6.59 -11.83
CA ALA A 48 -8.64 -5.92 -12.14
C ALA A 48 -8.85 -4.62 -11.33
N LEU A 49 -8.31 -4.53 -10.11
CA LEU A 49 -8.32 -3.29 -9.33
C LEU A 49 -7.38 -2.25 -9.95
N LEU A 50 -6.16 -2.65 -10.33
CA LEU A 50 -5.18 -1.75 -10.96
C LEU A 50 -5.71 -1.20 -12.29
N ASP A 51 -6.40 -2.03 -13.09
CA ASP A 51 -7.06 -1.60 -14.32
C ASP A 51 -8.16 -0.57 -14.05
N LYS A 52 -8.97 -0.78 -12.99
CA LYS A 52 -9.98 0.21 -12.59
C LYS A 52 -9.35 1.53 -12.13
N LEU A 53 -8.22 1.49 -11.42
CA LEU A 53 -7.49 2.70 -11.05
C LEU A 53 -7.08 3.49 -12.31
N GLU A 54 -6.49 2.82 -13.30
CA GLU A 54 -6.07 3.42 -14.57
C GLU A 54 -7.24 3.95 -15.42
N GLU A 55 -8.27 3.14 -15.62
CA GLU A 55 -9.30 3.38 -16.63
C GLU A 55 -10.52 4.15 -16.11
N ILE A 56 -10.78 4.11 -14.80
CA ILE A 56 -11.97 4.70 -14.19
C ILE A 56 -11.56 5.87 -13.29
N TRP A 57 -10.74 5.63 -12.28
CA TRP A 57 -10.45 6.63 -11.24
C TRP A 57 -9.47 7.71 -11.72
N LEU A 58 -8.43 7.31 -12.44
CA LEU A 58 -7.40 8.21 -12.98
C LEU A 58 -7.65 8.58 -14.45
N LYS A 59 -8.80 8.18 -15.02
CA LYS A 59 -9.08 8.26 -16.46
C LYS A 59 -8.71 9.62 -17.06
N GLU A 60 -9.29 10.68 -16.51
CA GLU A 60 -9.11 12.08 -16.90
C GLU A 60 -8.75 12.96 -15.69
N SER A 61 -8.42 12.32 -14.56
CA SER A 61 -8.22 12.95 -13.27
C SER A 61 -6.77 12.75 -12.80
N PRO A 62 -6.08 13.79 -12.30
CA PRO A 62 -4.72 13.66 -11.79
C PRO A 62 -4.64 13.03 -10.39
N SER A 63 -5.77 12.88 -9.70
CA SER A 63 -5.92 12.23 -8.38
C SER A 63 -7.22 11.42 -8.31
N LEU A 64 -7.34 10.53 -7.34
CA LEU A 64 -8.42 9.52 -7.29
C LEU A 64 -9.82 10.12 -7.09
N ALA A 65 -9.91 11.29 -6.44
CA ALA A 65 -11.17 11.94 -6.11
C ALA A 65 -11.32 13.33 -6.75
N GLY A 66 -10.57 13.61 -7.82
CA GLY A 66 -10.60 14.87 -8.56
C GLY A 66 -9.21 15.44 -8.81
N ASN A 67 -9.12 16.77 -8.86
CA ASN A 67 -7.88 17.45 -9.25
C ASN A 67 -6.83 17.53 -8.13
N ASP A 68 -7.27 17.48 -6.88
CA ASP A 68 -6.41 17.64 -5.71
C ASP A 68 -6.22 16.30 -5.00
N ILE A 69 -5.05 16.14 -4.36
CA ILE A 69 -4.76 14.99 -3.50
C ILE A 69 -5.67 15.03 -2.28
N THR A 70 -6.32 13.90 -2.02
CA THR A 70 -7.25 13.70 -0.90
C THR A 70 -6.83 12.52 -0.02
N ILE A 71 -7.60 12.26 1.04
CA ILE A 71 -7.40 11.07 1.87
C ILE A 71 -7.51 9.76 1.06
N ALA A 72 -8.27 9.75 -0.04
CA ALA A 72 -8.36 8.58 -0.91
C ALA A 72 -6.99 8.24 -1.53
N ASP A 73 -6.26 9.26 -1.97
CA ASP A 73 -4.91 9.11 -2.53
C ASP A 73 -3.94 8.62 -1.47
N LEU A 74 -3.98 9.19 -0.26
CA LEU A 74 -3.15 8.78 0.87
C LEU A 74 -3.36 7.31 1.25
N GLN A 75 -4.62 6.87 1.31
CA GLN A 75 -4.95 5.49 1.65
C GLN A 75 -4.61 4.52 0.50
N CYS A 76 -4.74 4.93 -0.76
CA CYS A 76 -4.43 4.04 -1.86
C CYS A 76 -2.91 3.88 -2.05
N ILE A 77 -2.16 4.99 -2.01
CA ILE A 77 -0.72 4.96 -2.25
C ILE A 77 0.01 4.12 -1.19
N THR A 78 -0.36 4.22 0.09
CA THR A 78 0.35 3.46 1.13
C THR A 78 0.15 1.95 0.99
N GLU A 79 -1.00 1.53 0.45
CA GLU A 79 -1.37 0.13 0.27
C GLU A 79 -0.64 -0.44 -0.95
N LEU A 80 -0.57 0.32 -2.05
CA LEU A 80 0.19 -0.06 -3.24
C LEU A 80 1.69 -0.08 -2.96
N THR A 81 2.25 0.91 -2.26
CA THR A 81 3.68 0.93 -1.88
C THR A 81 4.06 -0.30 -1.05
N GLN A 82 3.18 -0.76 -0.15
CA GLN A 82 3.40 -2.01 0.60
C GLN A 82 3.43 -3.25 -0.31
N VAL A 83 2.55 -3.33 -1.31
CA VAL A 83 2.55 -4.44 -2.29
C VAL A 83 3.74 -4.35 -3.24
N GLY A 84 4.16 -3.15 -3.64
CA GLY A 84 5.36 -2.94 -4.46
C GLY A 84 6.65 -3.39 -3.75
N SER A 85 6.70 -3.29 -2.43
CA SER A 85 7.88 -3.68 -1.62
C SER A 85 8.25 -5.16 -1.71
N ILE A 86 7.30 -6.02 -2.09
CA ILE A 86 7.54 -7.45 -2.32
C ILE A 86 7.91 -7.76 -3.78
N GLY A 87 8.14 -6.72 -4.61
CA GLY A 87 8.62 -6.83 -5.99
C GLY A 87 7.51 -7.05 -7.03
N TYR A 88 6.26 -6.70 -6.71
CA TYR A 88 5.16 -6.76 -7.67
C TYR A 88 5.19 -5.54 -8.60
N ASP A 89 5.14 -5.77 -9.92
CA ASP A 89 5.08 -4.70 -10.90
C ASP A 89 3.62 -4.28 -11.14
N MET A 90 3.23 -3.16 -10.55
CA MET A 90 1.85 -2.64 -10.61
C MET A 90 1.61 -1.70 -11.79
N VAL A 91 2.68 -1.07 -12.30
CA VAL A 91 2.60 0.06 -13.23
C VAL A 91 2.78 -0.34 -14.69
N ASN A 92 3.27 -1.55 -14.95
CA ASN A 92 3.39 -2.06 -16.32
C ASN A 92 2.04 -2.00 -17.06
N GLY A 93 2.01 -1.28 -18.19
CA GLY A 93 0.80 -1.05 -18.99
C GLY A 93 -0.17 -0.02 -18.40
N ARG A 94 0.17 0.64 -17.28
CA ARG A 94 -0.71 1.58 -16.54
C ARG A 94 -0.01 2.93 -16.33
N PRO A 95 0.21 3.72 -17.40
CA PRO A 95 0.99 4.96 -17.33
C PRO A 95 0.33 6.05 -16.48
N LYS A 96 -1.01 6.09 -16.34
CA LYS A 96 -1.67 7.09 -15.47
C LYS A 96 -1.49 6.72 -14.00
N LEU A 97 -1.56 5.42 -13.68
CA LEU A 97 -1.25 4.92 -12.35
C LEU A 97 0.20 5.27 -11.97
N GLU A 98 1.16 5.03 -12.86
CA GLU A 98 2.56 5.42 -12.63
C GLU A 98 2.70 6.92 -12.36
N ALA A 99 2.13 7.76 -13.23
CA ALA A 99 2.19 9.20 -13.10
C ALA A 99 1.49 9.72 -11.83
N TRP A 100 0.39 9.07 -11.41
CA TRP A 100 -0.30 9.38 -10.17
C TRP A 100 0.53 8.99 -8.95
N MET A 101 1.11 7.78 -8.92
CA MET A 101 1.97 7.34 -7.82
C MET A 101 3.12 8.32 -7.61
N GLN A 102 3.83 8.67 -8.68
CA GLN A 102 4.93 9.64 -8.63
C GLN A 102 4.47 11.01 -8.09
N ARG A 103 3.32 11.52 -8.55
CA ARG A 103 2.77 12.80 -8.10
C ARG A 103 2.43 12.80 -6.62
N VAL A 104 1.78 11.74 -6.14
CA VAL A 104 1.40 11.62 -4.73
C VAL A 104 2.64 11.52 -3.86
N GLU A 105 3.62 10.68 -4.24
CA GLU A 105 4.88 10.56 -3.52
C GLU A 105 5.63 11.91 -3.44
N ASP A 106 5.76 12.62 -4.56
CA ASP A 106 6.46 13.90 -4.60
C ASP A 106 5.75 14.99 -3.79
N THR A 107 4.42 14.99 -3.79
CA THR A 107 3.63 15.95 -3.00
C THR A 107 3.76 15.70 -1.49
N LEU A 108 3.94 14.45 -1.08
CA LEU A 108 3.98 14.06 0.33
C LEU A 108 5.39 14.02 0.92
N LYS A 109 6.43 14.17 0.10
CA LYS A 109 7.81 14.28 0.60
C LYS A 109 7.99 15.53 1.48
N PRO A 110 8.73 15.43 2.60
CA PRO A 110 9.49 14.25 3.04
C PRO A 110 8.65 13.24 3.86
N SER A 111 7.46 13.61 4.33
CA SER A 111 6.63 12.80 5.23
C SER A 111 6.31 11.41 4.70
N PHE A 112 6.21 11.24 3.38
CA PHE A 112 5.98 9.95 2.74
C PHE A 112 7.03 8.90 3.11
N ASP A 113 8.32 9.27 3.07
CA ASP A 113 9.42 8.36 3.36
C ASP A 113 9.35 7.88 4.81
N ASP A 114 9.07 8.78 5.74
CA ASP A 114 8.93 8.46 7.16
C ASP A 114 7.74 7.53 7.44
N ILE A 115 6.61 7.75 6.75
CA ILE A 115 5.39 6.94 6.89
C ILE A 115 5.62 5.52 6.36
N CYS A 116 6.22 5.41 5.17
CA CYS A 116 6.36 4.14 4.47
C CYS A 116 7.55 3.31 4.99
N LYS A 117 8.58 3.91 5.61
CA LYS A 117 9.80 3.22 6.05
C LYS A 117 9.57 2.00 6.94
N VAL A 118 8.78 2.13 8.01
CA VAL A 118 8.56 1.02 8.97
C VAL A 118 7.74 -0.11 8.34
N PRO A 119 6.60 0.15 7.66
CA PRO A 119 5.88 -0.87 6.92
C PRO A 119 6.73 -1.56 5.85
N LEU A 120 7.44 -0.79 5.00
CA LEU A 120 8.25 -1.32 3.90
C LEU A 120 9.34 -2.27 4.42
N THR A 121 10.12 -1.84 5.41
CA THR A 121 11.17 -2.68 6.00
C THR A 121 10.60 -3.95 6.63
N PHE A 122 9.39 -3.92 7.20
CA PHE A 122 8.75 -5.12 7.69
C PHE A 122 8.45 -6.12 6.55
N PHE A 123 7.77 -5.67 5.50
CA PHE A 123 7.35 -6.53 4.39
C PHE A 123 8.53 -7.08 3.58
N GLU A 124 9.55 -6.27 3.32
CA GLU A 124 10.80 -6.71 2.69
C GLU A 124 11.47 -7.83 3.48
N ASN A 125 11.58 -7.67 4.81
CA ASN A 125 12.18 -8.68 5.69
C ASN A 125 11.31 -9.96 5.76
N ALA A 126 9.99 -9.82 5.82
CA ALA A 126 9.06 -10.95 5.80
C ALA A 126 9.19 -11.75 4.49
N PHE A 127 9.21 -11.05 3.36
CA PHE A 127 9.34 -11.67 2.05
C PHE A 127 10.70 -12.34 1.85
N LYS A 128 11.78 -11.73 2.33
CA LYS A 128 13.12 -12.33 2.32
C LYS A 128 13.16 -13.65 3.11
N LYS A 129 12.62 -13.65 4.33
CA LYS A 129 12.52 -14.87 5.15
C LYS A 129 11.72 -15.98 4.47
N TYR A 130 10.61 -15.64 3.83
CA TYR A 130 9.80 -16.60 3.07
C TYR A 130 10.60 -17.22 1.91
N LYS A 131 11.38 -16.41 1.16
CA LYS A 131 12.25 -16.92 0.09
C LYS A 131 13.36 -17.84 0.61
N GLU A 132 13.91 -17.56 1.78
CA GLU A 132 14.97 -18.39 2.40
C GLU A 132 14.45 -19.72 2.98
N ALA A 133 13.16 -19.79 3.31
CA ALA A 133 12.51 -20.98 3.84
C ALA A 133 12.01 -21.97 2.77
N LYS A 134 12.06 -21.59 1.49
CA LYS A 134 11.71 -22.42 0.32
C LYS A 134 12.97 -22.85 -0.43
#